data_AF-A0A8H6UPJ6-F1
#
_entry.id   AF-A0A8H6UPJ6-F1
#
_cell.length_a   1.000
_cell.length_b   1.000
_cell.length_c   1.000
_cell.angle_alpha   90.00
_cell.angle_beta   90.00
_cell.angle_gamma   90.00
#
_symmetry.space_group_name_H-M   'P 1'
#
loop_
_entity.id
_entity.type
_entity.pdbx_description
1 polymer ?
#
loop_
_entity_poly.entity_id
_entity_poly.type
_entity_poly.pdbx_seq_one_letter_code
_entity_poly.pdbx_strand_id
1 'polypeptide(L)'
;MASNNSSQQVLRAVYESPQPSTHTFEYQLSSPAPFSTSSAEKTKVKVAYLSELRSLVPKLQDEINVFLTGRMEEDKKEAEAQGRQLSEKEAKEEENYGEEVVEEDT
;
A
#
# COMPACT_ATOMS: atom_id res chain seq x y z
N MET A 1 14.29 -16.19 36.47
CA MET A 1 14.46 -15.09 35.48
C MET A 1 13.49 -15.36 34.35
N ALA A 2 12.54 -14.46 34.12
CA ALA A 2 11.42 -14.66 33.20
C ALA A 2 11.85 -14.36 31.75
N SER A 3 11.67 -15.33 30.85
CA SER A 3 11.78 -15.10 29.41
C SER A 3 10.37 -14.80 28.88
N ASN A 4 9.97 -13.53 28.88
CA ASN A 4 8.78 -13.08 28.15
C ASN A 4 9.13 -13.02 26.67
N ASN A 5 8.81 -14.07 25.92
CA ASN A 5 8.91 -14.07 24.47
C ASN A 5 7.65 -13.41 23.89
N SER A 6 7.60 -12.08 23.91
CA SER A 6 6.56 -11.32 23.22
C SER A 6 6.91 -11.27 21.73
N SER A 7 6.30 -12.13 20.92
CA SER A 7 6.35 -12.02 19.47
C SER A 7 5.72 -10.69 19.03
N GLN A 8 6.57 -9.70 18.79
CA GLN A 8 6.19 -8.39 18.25
C GLN A 8 5.41 -8.59 16.96
N GLN A 9 4.21 -8.01 16.90
CA GLN A 9 3.32 -8.14 15.76
C GLN A 9 3.71 -7.08 14.72
N VAL A 10 3.59 -7.43 13.44
CA VAL A 10 3.97 -6.54 12.33
C VAL A 10 2.78 -6.40 11.39
N LEU A 11 2.45 -5.16 11.02
CA LEU A 11 1.61 -4.87 9.88
C LEU A 11 2.51 -4.78 8.65
N ARG A 12 2.34 -5.68 7.69
CA ARG A 12 3.23 -5.84 6.53
C ARG A 12 2.47 -5.90 5.22
N ALA A 13 3.01 -5.25 4.19
CA ALA A 13 2.64 -5.45 2.80
C ALA A 13 3.90 -5.73 1.96
N VAL A 14 3.78 -6.57 0.93
CA VAL A 14 4.86 -6.91 0.02
C VAL A 14 4.38 -6.68 -1.40
N TYR A 15 5.14 -5.88 -2.13
CA TYR A 15 4.97 -5.63 -3.55
C TYR A 15 5.97 -6.47 -4.34
N GLU A 16 5.48 -7.19 -5.34
CA GLU A 16 6.27 -8.02 -6.25
C GLU A 16 5.96 -7.66 -7.70
N SER A 17 6.99 -7.64 -8.55
CA SER A 17 6.91 -7.25 -9.96
C SER A 17 7.70 -8.23 -10.84
N PRO A 18 7.34 -8.41 -12.13
CA PRO A 18 8.12 -9.20 -13.08
C PRO A 18 9.52 -8.62 -13.38
N GLN A 19 9.70 -7.29 -13.34
CA GLN A 19 11.01 -6.66 -13.27
C GLN A 19 11.54 -6.79 -11.83
N PRO A 20 12.86 -6.89 -11.58
CA PRO A 20 13.44 -7.41 -10.33
C PRO A 20 13.29 -6.51 -9.08
N SER A 21 12.28 -5.64 -9.03
CA SER A 21 11.97 -4.81 -7.87
C SER A 21 10.87 -5.45 -7.02
N THR A 22 11.28 -5.93 -5.85
CA THR A 22 10.37 -6.20 -4.73
C THR A 22 10.48 -5.03 -3.74
N HIS A 23 9.37 -4.71 -3.08
CA HIS A 23 9.35 -3.68 -2.03
C HIS A 23 8.51 -4.15 -0.85
N THR A 24 9.01 -3.93 0.36
CA THR A 24 8.36 -4.37 1.59
C THR A 24 8.06 -3.16 2.46
N PHE A 25 6.79 -3.02 2.83
CA PHE A 25 6.33 -2.01 3.77
C PHE A 25 6.05 -2.69 5.12
N GLU A 26 6.62 -2.18 6.20
CA GLU A 26 6.50 -2.79 7.54
C GLU A 26 6.31 -1.74 8.64
N TYR A 27 5.31 -2.00 9.49
CA TYR A 27 5.06 -1.27 10.72
C TYR A 27 5.07 -2.22 11.91
N GLN A 28 5.96 -1.96 12.86
CA GLN A 28 5.99 -2.67 14.13
C GLN A 28 4.83 -2.22 15.02
N LEU A 29 4.07 -3.17 15.56
CA LEU A 29 2.99 -2.90 16.49
C LEU A 29 3.54 -2.91 17.91
N SER A 30 3.27 -1.84 18.65
CA SER A 30 3.65 -1.67 20.04
C SER A 30 2.67 -2.38 20.98
N SER A 31 1.43 -2.56 20.54
CA SER A 31 0.40 -3.27 21.31
C SER A 31 0.67 -4.78 21.37
N PRO A 32 0.41 -5.42 22.53
CA PRO A 32 0.59 -6.86 22.67
C PRO A 32 -0.46 -7.62 21.86
N ALA A 33 -0.07 -8.81 21.38
CA ALA A 33 -0.96 -9.65 20.59
C ALA A 33 -2.25 -9.98 21.39
N PRO A 34 -3.45 -9.75 20.82
CA PRO A 34 -4.73 -9.93 21.53
C PRO A 34 -5.08 -11.38 21.88
N PHE A 35 -4.25 -12.33 21.43
CA PHE A 35 -4.38 -13.76 21.67
C PHE A 35 -3.59 -14.25 22.90
N SER A 36 -2.67 -13.44 23.44
CA SER A 36 -1.76 -13.85 24.53
C SER A 36 -2.27 -13.51 25.93
N THR A 37 -3.44 -12.87 26.08
CA THR A 37 -3.89 -12.32 27.37
C THR A 37 -5.12 -13.03 27.94
N SER A 38 -5.12 -13.18 29.28
CA SER A 38 -6.19 -13.81 30.04
C SER A 38 -7.48 -12.97 30.04
N SER A 39 -8.61 -13.63 30.36
CA SER A 39 -9.98 -13.14 30.14
C SER A 39 -10.26 -11.69 30.59
N ALA A 40 -9.69 -11.25 31.72
CA ALA A 40 -10.02 -9.95 32.33
C ALA A 40 -9.43 -8.73 31.58
N GLU A 41 -8.28 -8.89 30.92
CA GLU A 41 -7.60 -7.77 30.21
C GLU A 41 -7.78 -7.84 28.68
N LYS A 42 -8.34 -8.94 28.20
CA LYS A 42 -8.52 -9.24 26.78
C LYS A 42 -9.21 -8.12 25.99
N THR A 43 -10.25 -7.50 26.56
CA THR A 43 -10.96 -6.41 25.90
C THR A 43 -10.10 -5.16 25.76
N LYS A 44 -9.38 -4.77 26.82
CA LYS A 44 -8.49 -3.58 26.79
C LYS A 44 -7.37 -3.77 25.79
N VAL A 45 -6.75 -4.96 25.77
CA VAL A 45 -5.68 -5.31 24.82
C VAL A 45 -6.18 -5.29 23.39
N LYS A 46 -7.36 -5.86 23.11
CA LYS A 46 -7.98 -5.82 21.78
C LYS A 46 -8.27 -4.39 21.32
N VAL A 47 -8.80 -3.54 22.20
CA VAL A 47 -9.09 -2.14 21.87
C VAL A 47 -7.80 -1.40 21.51
N ALA A 48 -6.74 -1.55 22.32
CA ALA A 48 -5.44 -0.94 22.03
C ALA A 48 -4.86 -1.42 20.69
N TYR A 49 -4.88 -2.73 20.45
CA TYR A 49 -4.39 -3.34 19.20
C TYR A 49 -5.15 -2.86 17.97
N LEU A 50 -6.48 -2.85 18.02
CA LEU A 50 -7.31 -2.38 16.91
C LEU A 50 -7.18 -0.87 16.69
N SER A 51 -7.02 -0.08 17.77
CA SER A 51 -6.78 1.36 17.66
C SER A 51 -5.46 1.66 16.97
N GLU A 52 -4.39 0.91 17.29
CA GLU A 52 -3.10 1.04 16.65
C GLU A 52 -3.19 0.69 15.16
N LEU A 53 -3.78 -0.47 14.81
CA LEU A 53 -4.00 -0.85 13.41
C LEU A 53 -4.81 0.20 12.64
N ARG A 54 -5.88 0.73 13.24
CA ARG A 54 -6.71 1.78 12.61
C ARG A 54 -5.90 3.04 12.30
N SER A 55 -4.87 3.34 13.08
CA SER A 55 -3.99 4.49 12.85
C SER A 55 -2.88 4.22 11.82
N LEU A 56 -2.44 2.97 11.68
CA LEU A 56 -1.31 2.59 10.82
C LEU A 56 -1.75 2.20 9.41
N VAL A 57 -2.92 1.56 9.27
CA VAL A 57 -3.42 1.12 7.96
C VAL A 57 -3.55 2.27 6.96
N PRO A 58 -4.11 3.44 7.30
CA PRO A 58 -4.15 4.57 6.36
C PRO A 58 -2.76 5.06 5.96
N LYS A 59 -1.80 5.09 6.90
CA LYS A 59 -0.41 5.49 6.60
C LYS A 59 0.27 4.53 5.64
N LEU A 60 0.10 3.23 5.87
CA LEU A 60 0.58 2.18 4.97
C LEU A 60 -0.05 2.32 3.58
N GLN A 61 -1.35 2.61 3.51
CA GLN A 61 -2.03 2.86 2.25
C GLN A 61 -1.43 4.08 1.52
N ASP A 62 -1.19 5.18 2.23
CA ASP A 62 -0.58 6.38 1.65
C ASP A 62 0.83 6.09 1.12
N GLU A 63 1.65 5.36 1.88
CA GLU A 63 2.99 4.93 1.44
C GLU A 63 2.95 4.06 0.18
N ILE A 64 2.01 3.10 0.13
CA ILE A 64 1.80 2.26 -1.06
C ILE A 64 1.41 3.12 -2.26
N ASN A 65 0.48 4.07 -2.08
CA ASN A 65 0.06 4.96 -3.15
C ASN A 65 1.22 5.80 -3.68
N VAL A 66 2.00 6.43 -2.79
CA VAL A 66 3.19 7.21 -3.17
C VAL A 66 4.20 6.33 -3.91
N PHE A 67 4.48 5.13 -3.40
CA PHE A 67 5.40 4.19 -4.03
C PHE A 67 4.95 3.80 -5.44
N LEU A 68 3.68 3.42 -5.61
CA LEU A 68 3.15 3.00 -6.92
C LEU A 68 3.08 4.18 -7.91
N THR A 69 2.72 5.37 -7.45
CA THR A 69 2.73 6.58 -8.29
C THR A 69 4.14 6.91 -8.78
N GLY A 70 5.14 6.91 -7.88
CA GLY A 70 6.53 7.11 -8.28
C GLY A 70 7.00 6.08 -9.29
N ARG A 71 6.62 4.81 -9.10
CA ARG A 71 6.99 3.74 -10.03
C ARG A 71 6.33 3.88 -11.40
N MET A 72 5.07 4.32 -11.47
CA MET A 72 4.41 4.61 -12.76
C MET A 72 5.13 5.73 -13.52
N GLU A 73 5.63 6.76 -12.82
CA GLU A 73 6.40 7.83 -13.46
C GLU A 73 7.76 7.34 -13.96
N GLU A 74 8.43 6.46 -13.22
CA GLU A 74 9.66 5.79 -13.65
C GLU A 74 9.42 4.93 -14.90
N ASP A 75 8.39 4.08 -14.86
CA ASP A 75 8.00 3.22 -15.97
C ASP A 75 7.65 4.05 -17.23
N LYS A 76 6.96 5.20 -17.08
CA LYS A 76 6.66 6.14 -18.19
C LYS A 76 7.94 6.72 -18.80
N LYS A 77 8.88 7.20 -17.97
CA LYS A 77 10.17 7.74 -18.44
C LYS A 77 11.01 6.68 -19.14
N GLU A 78 11.03 5.44 -18.63
CA GLU A 78 11.73 4.33 -19.25
C GLU A 78 11.14 3.95 -20.61
N ALA A 79 9.82 3.92 -20.73
CA ALA A 79 9.12 3.67 -22.00
C ALA A 79 9.44 4.75 -23.03
N GLU A 80 9.36 6.03 -22.63
CA GLU A 80 9.72 7.18 -23.48
C GLU A 80 11.18 7.09 -23.95
N ALA A 81 12.12 6.76 -23.06
CA ALA A 81 13.54 6.60 -23.38
C ALA A 81 13.81 5.44 -24.37
N GLN A 82 12.98 4.40 -24.35
CA GLN A 82 13.03 3.28 -25.31
C GLN A 82 12.30 3.60 -26.64
N GLY A 83 11.84 4.84 -26.84
CA GLY A 83 11.11 5.26 -28.03
C GLY A 83 9.71 4.66 -28.13
N ARG A 84 9.20 4.05 -27.06
CA ARG A 84 7.79 3.68 -26.93
C ARG A 84 7.05 4.96 -26.55
N GLN A 85 6.63 5.71 -27.58
CA GLN A 85 5.70 6.82 -27.41
C GLN A 85 4.38 6.27 -26.85
N LEU A 86 3.72 7.07 -25.99
CA LEU A 86 2.29 6.91 -25.72
C LEU A 86 1.61 6.70 -27.06
N SER A 87 0.80 5.65 -27.16
CA SER A 87 0.01 5.49 -28.38
C SER A 87 -0.85 6.74 -28.59
N GLU A 88 -1.12 7.14 -29.83
CA GLU A 88 -2.03 8.27 -30.11
C GLU A 88 -3.37 8.12 -29.38
N LYS A 89 -3.76 6.87 -29.08
CA LYS A 89 -4.90 6.51 -28.25
C LYS A 89 -4.74 6.92 -26.78
N GLU A 90 -3.62 6.58 -26.13
CA GLU A 90 -3.36 6.99 -24.74
C GLU A 90 -3.21 8.51 -24.61
N ALA A 91 -2.58 9.18 -25.58
CA ALA A 91 -2.48 10.65 -25.57
C ALA A 91 -3.87 11.30 -25.64
N LYS A 92 -4.76 10.77 -26.48
CA LYS A 92 -6.14 11.26 -26.63
C LYS A 92 -7.01 10.94 -25.41
N GLU A 93 -6.77 9.82 -24.73
CA GLU A 93 -7.44 9.44 -23.48
C GLU A 93 -6.97 10.32 -22.29
N GLU A 94 -5.69 10.69 -22.24
CA GLU A 94 -5.15 11.65 -21.25
C GLU A 94 -5.72 13.08 -21.49
N GLU A 95 -5.84 13.53 -22.74
CA GLU A 95 -6.41 14.85 -23.09
C GLU A 95 -7.89 14.99 -22.71
N ASN A 96 -8.62 13.88 -22.68
CA ASN A 96 -10.05 13.85 -22.37
C ASN A 96 -10.35 13.53 -20.89
N TYR A 97 -9.32 13.51 -20.04
CA TYR A 97 -9.46 13.14 -18.65
C TYR A 97 -10.17 14.25 -17.86
N GLY A 98 -11.50 14.13 -17.72
CA GLY A 98 -12.35 15.07 -16.96
C GLY A 98 -13.58 15.58 -17.71
N GLU A 99 -13.74 15.25 -18.98
CA GLU A 99 -14.97 15.49 -19.75
C GLU A 99 -15.64 14.15 -20.06
N GLU A 100 -16.97 14.04 -19.92
CA GLU A 100 -17.67 12.86 -20.41
C GLU A 100 -17.63 12.88 -21.94
N VAL A 101 -16.81 12.02 -22.53
CA VAL A 101 -16.82 11.77 -23.97
C VAL A 101 -18.11 11.02 -24.28
N VAL A 102 -19.12 11.75 -24.71
CA VAL A 102 -20.26 11.14 -25.38
C VAL A 102 -19.71 10.65 -26.72
N GLU A 103 -19.52 9.34 -26.89
CA GLU A 103 -19.28 8.79 -28.22
C GLU A 103 -20.49 9.13 -29.08
N GLU A 104 -20.30 9.95 -30.12
CA GLU A 104 -21.31 10.10 -31.16
C GLU A 104 -21.38 8.76 -31.90
N ASP A 105 -22.42 7.96 -31.59
CA ASP A 105 -22.84 6.84 -32.40
C ASP A 105 -23.13 7.34 -33.83
N THR A 106 -22.18 7.14 -34.75
CA THR A 106 -22.39 7.27 -36.20
C THR A 106 -21.89 6.05 -36.94
#